data_AF-A0A1C9W9J5-F1
#
_entry.id   AF-A0A1C9W9J5-F1
#
_cell.length_a   1.000
_cell.length_b   1.000
_cell.length_c   1.000
_cell.angle_alpha   90.00
_cell.angle_beta   90.00
_cell.angle_gamma   90.00
#
_symmetry.space_group_name_H-M   'P 1'
#
loop_
_entity.id
_entity.type
_entity.pdbx_description
1 polymer ?
#
loop_
_entity_poly.entity_id
_entity_poly.type
_entity_poly.pdbx_seq_one_letter_code
_entity_poly.pdbx_strand_id
1 'polypeptide(L)'
;MKYSVLVILLLFSSIGSADVYQYCQTQIEIVKNLSKLSSEELIKKKSEVAKSDSIESLTKATGTDYPSMISMLSKENVAEDKANLFVMKGMKAFEMRNISLAINIKELPREPDDYFWNQAFDMCVKGNRDQFE
;
A
#
# COMPACT_ATOMS: atom_id res chain seq x y z
N MET A 1 3.62 3.66 46.60
CA MET A 1 4.24 3.95 45.29
C MET A 1 3.15 3.81 44.24
N LYS A 2 2.62 4.93 43.74
CA LYS A 2 1.56 4.97 42.72
C LYS A 2 2.21 5.43 41.42
N TYR A 3 2.57 4.49 40.55
CA TYR A 3 3.11 4.84 39.24
C TYR A 3 1.96 5.08 38.26
N SER A 4 1.79 6.36 37.93
CA SER A 4 1.53 6.89 36.59
C SER A 4 0.86 5.96 35.58
N VAL A 5 -0.46 5.86 35.65
CA VAL A 5 -1.32 5.52 34.50
C VAL A 5 -1.75 6.84 33.88
N LEU A 6 -0.82 7.55 33.22
CA LEU A 6 -1.15 8.78 32.50
C LEU A 6 -0.11 9.12 31.41
N VAL A 7 0.30 8.16 30.59
CA VAL A 7 1.13 8.42 29.40
C VAL A 7 0.79 7.44 28.26
N ILE A 8 -0.49 7.30 27.90
CA ILE A 8 -0.89 6.69 26.61
C ILE A 8 -2.08 7.48 26.04
N LEU A 9 -1.94 8.80 25.98
CA LEU A 9 -2.92 9.71 25.36
C LEU A 9 -2.26 10.78 24.48
N LEU A 10 -0.97 10.61 24.16
CA LEU A 10 -0.15 11.58 23.41
C LEU A 10 0.23 11.12 21.99
N LEU A 11 -0.55 10.24 21.35
CA LEU A 11 -0.29 9.82 19.96
C LEU A 11 -1.31 10.36 18.93
N PHE A 12 -2.25 11.23 19.32
CA PHE A 12 -3.26 11.79 18.40
C PHE A 12 -3.05 13.28 18.10
N SER A 13 -1.79 13.69 17.94
CA SER A 13 -1.47 15.04 17.47
C SER A 13 -0.42 15.00 16.37
N SER A 14 -0.80 14.42 15.24
CA SER A 14 -0.26 14.79 13.93
C SER A 14 -1.43 15.03 12.97
N ILE A 15 -2.08 16.19 13.13
CA ILE A 15 -2.68 16.90 11.99
C ILE A 15 -1.47 17.38 11.17
N GLY A 16 -0.94 16.52 10.32
CA GLY A 16 0.28 16.77 9.55
C GLY A 16 0.07 16.33 8.13
N SER A 17 0.70 17.04 7.19
CA SER A 17 0.91 16.60 5.82
C SER A 17 1.20 15.09 5.78
N ALA A 18 0.69 14.41 4.75
CA ALA A 18 0.91 12.98 4.63
C ALA A 18 2.41 12.67 4.81
N ASP A 19 2.73 11.84 5.81
CA ASP A 19 4.12 11.62 6.20
C ASP A 19 4.78 10.73 5.14
N VAL A 20 5.75 11.27 4.40
CA VAL A 20 6.51 10.55 3.38
C VAL A 20 7.12 9.26 3.94
N TYR A 21 7.53 9.26 5.22
CA TYR A 21 8.07 8.08 5.88
C TYR A 21 6.99 7.03 6.09
N GLN A 22 5.80 7.41 6.56
CA GLN A 22 4.67 6.49 6.72
C GLN A 22 4.19 5.94 5.37
N TYR A 23 4.13 6.79 4.34
CA TYR A 23 3.82 6.36 2.98
C TYR A 23 4.82 5.31 2.50
N CYS A 24 6.12 5.61 2.57
CA CYS A 24 7.16 4.70 2.11
C CYS A 24 7.23 3.41 2.93
N GLN A 25 7.02 3.47 4.24
CA GLN A 25 6.95 2.29 5.10
C GLN A 25 5.81 1.37 4.64
N THR A 26 4.64 1.94 4.39
CA THR A 26 3.46 1.19 3.90
C THR A 26 3.75 0.51 2.56
N GLN A 27 4.40 1.23 1.63
CA GLN A 27 4.79 0.65 0.33
C GLN A 27 5.73 -0.55 0.49
N ILE A 28 6.76 -0.39 1.32
CA ILE A 28 7.75 -1.44 1.57
C ILE A 28 7.09 -2.66 2.20
N GLU A 29 6.21 -2.47 3.19
CA GLU A 29 5.52 -3.57 3.86
C GLU A 29 4.58 -4.33 2.91
N ILE A 30 3.86 -3.63 2.03
CA ILE A 30 3.02 -4.27 1.01
C ILE A 30 3.86 -5.17 0.11
N VAL A 31 4.96 -4.64 -0.45
CA VAL A 31 5.82 -5.42 -1.37
C VAL A 31 6.54 -6.55 -0.63
N LYS A 32 7.03 -6.32 0.60
CA LYS A 32 7.66 -7.35 1.44
C LYS A 32 6.69 -8.46 1.83
N ASN A 33 5.41 -8.17 1.99
CA ASN A 33 4.39 -9.19 2.22
C ASN A 33 4.05 -9.96 0.94
N LEU A 34 3.92 -9.27 -0.20
CA LEU A 34 3.72 -9.92 -1.50
C LEU A 34 4.91 -10.83 -1.86
N SER A 35 6.15 -10.41 -1.58
CA SER A 35 7.35 -11.21 -1.87
C SER A 35 7.47 -12.49 -1.04
N LYS A 36 6.57 -12.73 -0.08
CA LYS A 36 6.47 -14.02 0.64
C LYS A 36 5.70 -15.07 -0.16
N LEU A 37 4.85 -14.65 -1.10
CA LEU A 37 4.11 -15.55 -1.98
C LEU A 37 5.07 -16.23 -2.97
N SER A 38 4.68 -17.39 -3.47
CA SER A 38 5.38 -18.06 -4.57
C SER A 38 5.21 -17.28 -5.89
N SER A 39 6.11 -17.52 -6.85
CA SER A 39 6.01 -16.90 -8.18
C SER A 39 4.70 -17.24 -8.89
N GLU A 40 4.19 -18.47 -8.72
CA GLU A 40 2.92 -18.89 -9.30
C GLU A 40 1.74 -18.11 -8.69
N GLU A 41 1.70 -17.96 -7.36
CA GLU A 41 0.69 -17.16 -6.67
C GLU A 41 0.73 -15.70 -7.10
N LEU A 42 1.93 -15.12 -7.26
CA LEU A 42 2.10 -13.74 -7.73
C LEU A 42 1.60 -13.55 -9.17
N ILE A 43 1.94 -14.47 -10.07
CA ILE A 43 1.47 -14.45 -11.47
C ILE A 43 -0.06 -14.57 -11.51
N LYS A 44 -0.62 -15.50 -10.74
CA LYS A 44 -2.07 -15.67 -10.62
C LYS A 44 -2.74 -14.40 -10.10
N LYS A 45 -2.26 -13.85 -8.98
CA LYS A 45 -2.80 -12.62 -8.39
C LYS A 45 -2.73 -11.44 -9.38
N LYS A 46 -1.61 -11.27 -10.07
CA LYS A 46 -1.44 -10.24 -11.11
C LYS A 46 -2.46 -10.39 -12.24
N SER A 47 -2.69 -11.63 -12.69
CA SER A 47 -3.69 -11.94 -13.72
C SER A 47 -5.11 -11.65 -13.27
N GLU A 48 -5.47 -12.00 -12.04
CA GLU A 48 -6.79 -11.74 -11.45
C GLU A 48 -7.05 -10.24 -11.33
N VAL A 49 -6.08 -9.47 -10.81
CA VAL A 49 -6.16 -8.01 -10.75
C VAL A 49 -6.29 -7.41 -12.15
N ALA A 50 -5.47 -7.85 -13.11
CA ALA A 50 -5.52 -7.34 -14.49
C ALA A 50 -6.89 -7.55 -15.15
N LYS A 51 -7.52 -8.69 -14.92
CA LYS A 51 -8.84 -9.05 -15.49
C LYS A 51 -10.02 -8.41 -14.76
N SER A 52 -9.84 -7.91 -13.54
CA SER A 52 -10.91 -7.31 -12.75
C SER A 52 -11.48 -6.06 -13.42
N ASP A 53 -12.76 -6.07 -13.79
CA ASP A 53 -13.45 -5.00 -14.50
C ASP A 53 -14.45 -4.22 -13.62
N SER A 54 -14.60 -4.66 -12.36
CA SER A 54 -15.49 -4.09 -11.36
C SER A 54 -14.83 -4.01 -9.98
N ILE A 55 -15.33 -3.13 -9.10
CA ILE A 55 -14.88 -2.99 -7.71
C ILE A 55 -14.97 -4.32 -6.97
N GLU A 56 -16.06 -5.07 -7.17
CA GLU A 56 -16.25 -6.38 -6.54
C GLU A 56 -15.19 -7.39 -6.99
N SER A 57 -14.95 -7.51 -8.31
CA SER A 57 -13.92 -8.41 -8.83
C SER A 57 -12.52 -8.03 -8.36
N LEU A 58 -12.22 -6.74 -8.28
CA LEU A 58 -10.94 -6.23 -7.82
C LEU A 58 -10.74 -6.50 -6.32
N THR A 59 -11.78 -6.29 -5.50
CA THR A 59 -11.80 -6.63 -4.06
C THR A 59 -11.50 -8.11 -3.85
N LYS A 60 -12.12 -8.99 -4.63
CA LYS A 60 -11.85 -10.44 -4.57
C LYS A 60 -10.41 -10.79 -4.96
N ALA A 61 -9.88 -10.13 -5.99
CA ALA A 61 -8.52 -10.39 -6.48
C ALA A 61 -7.42 -9.88 -5.53
N THR A 62 -7.65 -8.77 -4.84
CA THR A 62 -6.62 -8.15 -3.99
C THR A 62 -6.76 -8.53 -2.52
N GLY A 63 -7.99 -8.81 -2.06
CA GLY A 63 -8.36 -8.93 -0.65
C GLY A 63 -8.61 -7.58 0.03
N THR A 64 -8.51 -6.47 -0.70
CA THR A 64 -8.65 -5.11 -0.17
C THR A 64 -10.11 -4.65 -0.22
N ASP A 65 -10.65 -4.17 0.91
CA ASP A 65 -12.02 -3.67 1.02
C ASP A 65 -12.18 -2.27 0.39
N TYR A 66 -12.21 -2.23 -0.94
CA TYR A 66 -12.45 -1.01 -1.69
C TYR A 66 -13.85 -0.40 -1.51
N PRO A 67 -14.94 -1.17 -1.31
CA PRO A 67 -16.24 -0.59 -0.95
C PRO A 67 -16.16 0.32 0.28
N SER A 68 -15.44 -0.09 1.33
CA SER A 68 -15.21 0.77 2.50
C SER A 68 -14.39 2.01 2.17
N MET A 69 -13.35 1.88 1.34
CA MET A 69 -12.56 3.03 0.87
C MET A 69 -13.41 4.05 0.10
N ILE A 70 -14.28 3.58 -0.81
CA ILE A 70 -15.21 4.44 -1.55
C ILE A 70 -16.15 5.14 -0.58
N SER A 71 -16.72 4.42 0.39
CA SER A 71 -17.59 4.98 1.43
C SER A 71 -16.88 6.07 2.24
N MET A 72 -15.60 5.88 2.58
CA MET A 72 -14.80 6.91 3.26
C MET A 72 -14.59 8.15 2.38
N LEU A 73 -14.18 7.98 1.12
CA LEU A 73 -13.99 9.10 0.19
C LEU A 73 -15.29 9.89 -0.01
N SER A 74 -16.43 9.21 -0.09
CA SER A 74 -17.74 9.87 -0.17
C SER A 74 -18.06 10.70 1.07
N LYS A 75 -17.67 10.25 2.28
CA LYS A 75 -17.81 11.04 3.51
C LYS A 75 -16.90 12.28 3.51
N GLU A 76 -15.82 12.25 2.74
CA GLU A 76 -14.92 13.39 2.51
C GLU A 76 -15.35 14.28 1.33
N ASN A 77 -16.60 14.15 0.86
CA ASN A 77 -17.19 14.90 -0.25
C ASN A 77 -16.59 14.60 -1.64
N VAL A 78 -15.95 13.45 -1.81
CA VAL A 78 -15.60 12.95 -3.14
C VAL A 78 -16.84 12.33 -3.78
N ALA A 79 -17.19 12.76 -4.99
CA ALA A 79 -18.31 12.16 -5.72
C ALA A 79 -18.06 10.66 -5.97
N GLU A 80 -19.10 9.85 -5.83
CA GLU A 80 -18.99 8.38 -5.88
C GLU A 80 -18.38 7.87 -7.20
N ASP A 81 -18.73 8.50 -8.32
CA ASP A 81 -18.15 8.21 -9.65
C ASP A 81 -16.64 8.47 -9.69
N LYS A 82 -16.17 9.54 -9.05
CA LYS A 82 -14.73 9.86 -8.91
C LYS A 82 -14.02 8.88 -7.98
N ALA A 83 -14.65 8.48 -6.87
CA ALA A 83 -14.10 7.49 -5.95
C ALA A 83 -13.98 6.12 -6.64
N ASN A 84 -15.01 5.70 -7.38
CA ASN A 84 -14.98 4.49 -8.19
C ASN A 84 -13.88 4.53 -9.26
N LEU A 85 -13.75 5.66 -9.96
CA LEU A 85 -12.69 5.86 -10.96
C LEU A 85 -11.29 5.79 -10.34
N PHE A 86 -11.11 6.42 -9.18
CA PHE A 86 -9.86 6.39 -8.42
C PHE A 86 -9.48 4.95 -8.04
N VAL A 87 -10.42 4.16 -7.55
CA VAL A 87 -10.14 2.74 -7.24
C VAL A 87 -9.83 1.96 -8.51
N MET A 88 -10.71 2.00 -9.51
CA MET A 88 -10.59 1.15 -10.69
C MET A 88 -9.37 1.48 -11.56
N LYS A 89 -8.92 2.74 -11.60
CA LYS A 89 -7.73 3.13 -12.35
C LYS A 89 -6.49 3.26 -11.46
N GLY A 90 -6.59 4.04 -10.39
CA GLY A 90 -5.47 4.34 -9.50
C GLY A 90 -5.07 3.12 -8.67
N MET A 91 -5.98 2.63 -7.83
CA MET A 91 -5.65 1.52 -6.92
C MET A 91 -5.36 0.23 -7.68
N LYS A 92 -6.08 -0.07 -8.76
CA LYS A 92 -5.75 -1.22 -9.61
C LYS A 92 -4.34 -1.14 -10.21
N ALA A 93 -3.94 0.02 -10.74
CA ALA A 93 -2.58 0.20 -11.27
C ALA A 93 -1.52 0.09 -10.17
N PHE A 94 -1.83 0.60 -8.99
CA PHE A 94 -0.99 0.50 -7.80
C PHE A 94 -0.76 -0.96 -7.37
N GLU A 95 -1.81 -1.76 -7.27
CA GLU A 95 -1.73 -3.20 -6.98
C GLU A 95 -0.87 -3.93 -8.02
N MET A 96 -1.12 -3.68 -9.31
CA MET A 96 -0.35 -4.27 -10.41
C MET A 96 1.14 -3.93 -10.32
N ARG A 97 1.48 -2.70 -9.95
CA ARG A 97 2.86 -2.26 -9.74
C ARG A 97 3.51 -3.04 -8.59
N ASN A 98 2.85 -3.11 -7.43
CA ASN A 98 3.41 -3.78 -6.26
C ASN A 98 3.58 -5.28 -6.46
N ILE A 99 2.62 -5.94 -7.12
CA ILE A 99 2.76 -7.36 -7.48
C ILE A 99 3.92 -7.54 -8.47
N SER A 100 4.10 -6.63 -9.44
CA SER A 100 5.22 -6.70 -10.37
C SER A 100 6.57 -6.51 -9.68
N LEU A 101 6.67 -5.61 -8.71
CA LEU A 101 7.88 -5.45 -7.90
C LEU A 101 8.18 -6.71 -7.08
N ALA A 102 7.17 -7.33 -6.47
CA ALA A 102 7.34 -8.58 -5.75
C ALA A 102 7.82 -9.73 -6.65
N ILE A 103 7.33 -9.81 -7.89
CA ILE A 103 7.83 -10.77 -8.90
C ILE A 103 9.30 -10.51 -9.19
N ASN A 104 9.68 -9.26 -9.50
CA ASN A 104 11.07 -8.91 -9.79
C ASN A 104 12.01 -9.23 -8.62
N ILE A 105 11.54 -9.07 -7.38
CA ILE A 105 12.30 -9.43 -6.18
C ILE A 105 12.58 -10.94 -6.12
N LYS A 106 11.64 -11.79 -6.56
CA LYS A 106 11.84 -13.25 -6.63
C LYS A 106 12.90 -13.67 -7.65
N GLU A 107 13.21 -12.81 -8.62
CA GLU A 107 14.24 -13.06 -9.64
C GLU A 107 15.65 -12.67 -9.17
N LEU A 108 15.77 -12.08 -7.97
CA LEU A 108 17.08 -11.71 -7.42
C LEU A 108 17.90 -12.96 -7.07
N PRO A 109 19.24 -12.92 -7.22
CA PRO A 109 20.11 -14.05 -6.90
C PRO A 109 20.10 -14.47 -5.42
N ARG A 110 19.61 -13.61 -4.53
CA ARG A 110 19.55 -13.81 -3.08
C ARG A 110 18.26 -13.21 -2.54
N GLU A 111 17.71 -13.84 -1.50
CA GLU A 111 16.56 -13.33 -0.77
C GLU A 111 16.88 -11.95 -0.17
N PRO A 112 15.97 -10.97 -0.25
CA PRO A 112 16.16 -9.65 0.33
C PRO A 112 16.38 -9.67 1.84
N ASP A 113 17.51 -9.13 2.28
CA ASP A 113 17.83 -8.88 3.68
C ASP A 113 17.35 -7.49 4.14
N ASP A 114 17.55 -7.16 5.41
CA ASP A 114 17.16 -5.86 5.97
C ASP A 114 17.93 -4.71 5.32
N TYR A 115 19.16 -4.94 4.84
CA TYR A 115 19.92 -3.92 4.12
C TYR A 115 19.25 -3.53 2.81
N PHE A 116 18.79 -4.52 2.02
CA PHE A 116 18.00 -4.27 0.82
C PHE A 116 16.73 -3.45 1.12
N TRP A 117 15.97 -3.84 2.15
CA TRP A 117 14.72 -3.16 2.48
C TRP A 117 14.93 -1.73 2.99
N ASN A 118 15.98 -1.51 3.80
CA ASN A 118 16.36 -0.18 4.26
C ASN A 118 16.78 0.72 3.09
N GLN A 119 17.55 0.20 2.13
CA GLN A 119 17.89 0.97 0.93
C GLN A 119 16.65 1.31 0.09
N ALA A 120 15.73 0.37 -0.09
CA ALA A 120 14.50 0.59 -0.84
C ALA A 120 13.62 1.66 -0.15
N PHE A 121 13.56 1.64 1.18
CA PHE A 121 12.89 2.66 1.98
C PHE A 121 13.53 4.05 1.78
N ASP A 122 14.85 4.15 1.94
CA ASP A 122 15.58 5.42 1.78
C ASP A 122 15.41 6.00 0.36
N MET A 123 15.44 5.14 -0.66
CA MET A 123 15.17 5.54 -2.05
C MET A 123 13.75 6.04 -2.24
N CYS A 124 12.76 5.38 -1.61
CA CYS A 124 11.38 5.86 -1.63
C CYS A 124 11.26 7.24 -0.98
N VAL A 125 11.81 7.42 0.22
CA VAL A 125 11.75 8.71 0.94
C VAL A 125 12.39 9.81 0.10
N LYS A 126 13.60 9.56 -0.41
CA LYS A 126 14.33 10.53 -1.25
C LYS A 126 13.55 10.89 -2.52
N GLY A 127 12.89 9.92 -3.16
CA GLY A 127 12.16 10.14 -4.40
C GLY A 127 10.81 10.84 -4.25
N ASN A 128 10.26 10.89 -3.04
CA ASN A 128 8.93 11.45 -2.79
C ASN A 128 8.94 12.69 -1.89
N ARG A 129 10.06 13.00 -1.23
CA ARG A 129 10.16 14.10 -0.25
C ARG A 129 9.52 15.41 -0.74
N ASP A 130 9.87 15.88 -1.92
CA ASP A 130 9.38 17.15 -2.50
C ASP A 130 7.86 17.18 -2.76
N GLN A 131 7.18 16.02 -2.76
CA GLN A 131 5.72 15.94 -2.96
C GLN A 131 4.93 16.04 -1.64
N PHE A 132 5.63 15.94 -0.50
CA PHE A 132 5.05 15.95 0.84
C PHE A 132 5.52 17.16 1.68
N GLU A 133 6.38 18.02 1.11
CA GLU A 133 6.81 19.33 1.62
C GLU A 133 6.05 20.47 0.91
#